data_AF-A0A1B6KH99-F1
#
_entry.id   AF-A0A1B6KH99-F1
#
_cell.length_a   1.000
_cell.length_b   1.000
_cell.length_c   1.000
_cell.angle_alpha   90.00
_cell.angle_beta   90.00
_cell.angle_gamma   90.00
#
_symmetry.space_group_name_H-M   'P 1'
#
loop_
_entity.id
_entity.type
_entity.pdbx_description
1 polymer ?
#
loop_
_entity_poly.entity_id
_entity_poly.type
_entity_poly.pdbx_seq_one_letter_code
_entity_poly.pdbx_strand_id
1 'polypeptide(L)'
;MATLEKLVKALESLKLSKDSPSTVEAEEALRRRKKVELCCFVADTMCSPGVKNAQNFAWLLSFSVETLLQLCDDPDSNIRMVADESLNRIIRAMMDNNVVKVHVELHKEIKKNGSVRSLRAALFRFAQLAHMIRPQKGKAYIQNLIPSLVEIAKRREELVLETLASSLPHILVSLGSFTTDNNIRDLLKTFLGNLSSEMPVVRRTAATSIVSVCLNCRKPSVFLSYTLNSLIDTIIPVKEGNNTETVLGVLNCVRLLLPHLSQPSDSGLRGSFGVRRDTQDTPLGVDRFIQVYELCLLFTKHSDHNVVTTALETLHQLLLSAPAQLLEVLLSPQGLSRSRIQAQPQESLSIRTLSEMSVVASAEHLSADSPLLDTQEDTMQDSRLRQWVHNSTSSSQVDSEESDAEVGSGAEFVTLTPILVAPTMERAPSLEAEALVGRDTPSPEATESPLQAQAPSQVWEIGQVVEADCVPLLYCCRRLVTGFLLPDEAQGARVRVSVRALALQCLTQLMYIHPPLFFCSIDVNNQATEGGFSHVNDVLYLASHSDHQLRGLCCV
;
A
#
# COMPACT_ATOMS: atom_id res chain seq x y z
N MET A 1 4.35 -29.47 40.13
CA MET A 1 3.51 -30.65 39.81
C MET A 1 2.03 -30.29 39.84
N ALA A 2 1.35 -30.24 41.00
CA ALA A 2 -0.11 -30.02 41.07
C ALA A 2 -0.66 -28.78 40.32
N THR A 3 0.09 -27.67 40.25
CA THR A 3 -0.29 -26.49 39.46
C THR A 3 -0.21 -26.70 37.94
N LEU A 4 0.77 -27.47 37.48
CA LEU A 4 0.94 -27.83 36.06
C LEU A 4 -0.16 -28.80 35.60
N GLU A 5 -0.52 -29.78 36.43
CA GLU A 5 -1.64 -30.68 36.14
C GLU A 5 -2.99 -29.95 36.07
N LYS A 6 -3.21 -28.95 36.96
CA LYS A 6 -4.37 -28.07 36.89
C LYS A 6 -4.39 -27.24 35.59
N LEU A 7 -3.24 -26.74 35.15
CA LEU A 7 -3.11 -26.03 33.88
C LEU A 7 -3.44 -26.92 32.68
N VAL A 8 -2.91 -28.15 32.63
CA VAL A 8 -3.23 -29.10 31.55
C VAL A 8 -4.72 -29.42 31.52
N LYS A 9 -5.32 -29.75 32.67
CA LYS A 9 -6.78 -29.98 32.78
C LYS A 9 -7.62 -28.77 32.39
N ALA A 10 -7.14 -27.54 32.67
CA ALA A 10 -7.80 -26.31 32.25
C ALA A 10 -7.78 -26.13 30.73
N LEU A 11 -6.63 -26.37 30.08
CA LEU A 11 -6.47 -26.28 28.63
C LEU A 11 -7.25 -27.38 27.90
N GLU A 12 -7.24 -28.61 28.41
CA GLU A 12 -8.08 -29.72 27.92
C GLU A 12 -9.57 -29.40 28.06
N SER A 13 -9.99 -28.85 29.21
CA SER A 13 -11.38 -28.41 29.43
C SER A 13 -11.79 -27.32 28.45
N LEU A 14 -10.93 -26.33 28.19
CA LEU A 14 -11.20 -25.29 27.20
C LEU A 14 -11.33 -25.88 25.79
N LYS A 15 -10.42 -26.76 25.37
CA LYS A 15 -10.44 -27.39 24.04
C LYS A 15 -11.66 -28.29 23.82
N LEU A 16 -12.00 -29.15 24.79
CA LEU A 16 -13.19 -30.01 24.76
C LEU A 16 -14.50 -29.21 24.86
N SER A 17 -14.47 -27.99 25.40
CA SER A 17 -15.68 -27.18 25.56
C SER A 17 -16.28 -26.64 24.25
N LYS A 18 -15.67 -26.92 23.08
CA LYS A 18 -16.20 -26.59 21.75
C LYS A 18 -17.32 -27.52 21.25
N ASP A 19 -17.27 -28.81 21.57
CA ASP A 19 -18.01 -29.83 20.79
C ASP A 19 -19.42 -30.18 21.32
N SER A 20 -20.03 -29.32 22.12
CA SER A 20 -21.32 -29.59 22.77
C SER A 20 -22.21 -28.33 22.77
N PRO A 21 -23.20 -28.24 21.86
CA PRO A 21 -24.34 -27.36 22.02
C PRO A 21 -25.24 -27.91 23.13
N SER A 22 -25.56 -27.09 24.13
CA SER A 22 -26.45 -27.43 25.25
C SER A 22 -27.72 -26.59 25.16
N THR A 23 -28.89 -27.23 25.09
CA THR A 23 -30.17 -26.55 24.81
C THR A 23 -30.76 -25.75 26.00
N VAL A 24 -29.94 -25.35 26.98
CA VAL A 24 -30.37 -24.70 28.22
C VAL A 24 -29.52 -23.45 28.50
N GLU A 25 -30.13 -22.27 28.41
CA GLU A 25 -29.45 -20.97 28.53
C GLU A 25 -28.68 -20.79 29.86
N ALA A 26 -29.19 -21.34 30.96
CA ALA A 26 -28.54 -21.26 32.27
C ALA A 26 -27.23 -22.07 32.34
N GLU A 27 -27.18 -23.23 31.69
CA GLU A 27 -25.97 -24.05 31.59
C GLU A 27 -24.94 -23.39 30.67
N GLU A 28 -25.40 -22.78 29.56
CA GLU A 28 -24.53 -21.98 28.71
C GLU A 28 -23.93 -20.77 29.44
N ALA A 29 -24.72 -20.03 30.22
CA ALA A 29 -24.23 -18.87 30.97
C ALA A 29 -23.14 -19.28 31.99
N LEU A 30 -23.31 -20.42 32.66
CA LEU A 30 -22.30 -20.99 33.56
C LEU A 30 -21.05 -21.45 32.77
N ARG A 31 -21.23 -22.09 31.61
CA ARG A 31 -20.14 -22.49 30.71
C ARG A 31 -19.34 -21.30 30.20
N ARG A 32 -20.01 -20.18 29.88
CA ARG A 32 -19.38 -18.92 29.44
C ARG A 32 -18.53 -18.30 30.54
N ARG A 33 -19.05 -18.19 31.78
CA ARG A 33 -18.27 -17.73 32.95
C ARG A 33 -17.06 -18.63 33.21
N LYS A 34 -17.25 -19.95 33.19
CA LYS A 34 -16.17 -20.92 33.40
C LYS A 34 -15.08 -20.82 32.32
N LYS A 35 -15.44 -20.59 31.04
CA LYS A 35 -14.44 -20.31 29.98
C LYS A 35 -13.62 -19.06 30.28
N VAL A 36 -14.24 -17.96 30.70
CA VAL A 36 -13.56 -16.72 31.09
C VAL A 36 -12.59 -16.96 32.26
N GLU A 37 -13.04 -17.61 33.33
CA GLU A 37 -12.20 -17.95 34.49
C GLU A 37 -11.00 -18.83 34.10
N LEU A 38 -11.23 -19.82 33.23
CA LEU A 38 -10.16 -20.70 32.73
C LEU A 38 -9.14 -19.95 31.85
N CYS A 39 -9.56 -18.99 31.02
CA CYS A 39 -8.64 -18.14 30.25
C CYS A 39 -7.72 -17.32 31.17
N CYS A 40 -8.29 -16.63 32.16
CA CYS A 40 -7.53 -15.87 33.15
C CYS A 40 -6.56 -16.78 33.93
N PHE A 41 -7.04 -17.93 34.41
CA PHE A 41 -6.22 -18.91 35.12
C PHE A 41 -5.05 -19.45 34.27
N VAL A 42 -5.26 -19.70 32.99
CA VAL A 42 -4.19 -20.08 32.04
C VAL A 42 -3.16 -18.96 31.93
N ALA A 43 -3.59 -17.70 31.77
CA ALA A 43 -2.70 -16.54 31.67
C ALA A 43 -1.89 -16.29 32.95
N ASP A 44 -2.53 -16.32 34.12
CA ASP A 44 -1.87 -16.17 35.43
C ASP A 44 -0.82 -17.27 35.64
N THR A 45 -1.19 -18.52 35.37
CA THR A 45 -0.33 -19.68 35.58
C THR A 45 0.87 -19.66 34.62
N MET A 46 0.65 -19.36 33.33
CA MET A 46 1.73 -19.27 32.34
C MET A 46 2.67 -18.07 32.56
N CYS A 47 2.18 -16.96 33.11
CA CYS A 47 3.02 -15.82 33.48
C CYS A 47 3.88 -16.09 34.74
N SER A 48 3.46 -17.01 35.61
CA SER A 48 4.14 -17.29 36.88
C SER A 48 5.56 -17.86 36.70
N PRO A 49 6.54 -17.45 37.54
CA PRO A 49 7.94 -17.87 37.38
C PRO A 49 8.14 -19.38 37.57
N GLY A 50 7.33 -20.02 38.43
CA GLY A 50 7.41 -21.46 38.69
C GLY A 50 7.05 -22.35 37.49
N VAL A 51 6.35 -21.82 36.48
CA VAL A 51 5.99 -22.57 35.27
C VAL A 51 7.04 -22.41 34.18
N LYS A 52 7.70 -21.24 34.08
CA LYS A 52 8.75 -20.96 33.08
C LYS A 52 9.94 -21.93 33.16
N ASN A 53 10.23 -22.46 34.35
CA ASN A 53 11.34 -23.40 34.59
C ASN A 53 10.94 -24.89 34.44
N ALA A 54 9.70 -25.20 34.05
CA ALA A 54 9.25 -26.58 33.88
C ALA A 54 9.81 -27.22 32.60
N GLN A 55 10.24 -28.49 32.65
CA GLN A 55 10.76 -29.22 31.48
C GLN A 55 9.75 -29.26 30.31
N ASN A 56 8.45 -29.34 30.62
CA ASN A 56 7.36 -29.35 29.63
C ASN A 56 6.88 -27.95 29.20
N PHE A 57 7.57 -26.88 29.61
CA PHE A 57 7.14 -25.49 29.38
C PHE A 57 6.90 -25.18 27.90
N ALA A 58 7.78 -25.63 27.00
CA ALA A 58 7.64 -25.37 25.57
C ALA A 58 6.37 -26.00 24.95
N TRP A 59 5.89 -27.12 25.49
CA TRP A 59 4.63 -27.74 25.08
C TRP A 59 3.41 -27.04 25.71
N LEU A 60 3.50 -26.68 27.00
CA LEU A 60 2.46 -25.89 27.68
C LEU A 60 2.23 -24.53 27.01
N LEU A 61 3.30 -23.86 26.57
CA LEU A 61 3.22 -22.62 25.81
C LEU A 61 2.54 -22.82 24.45
N SER A 62 2.91 -23.85 23.69
CA SER A 62 2.20 -24.20 22.44
C SER A 62 0.70 -24.42 22.68
N PHE A 63 0.37 -25.24 23.67
CA PHE A 63 -1.01 -25.62 23.93
C PHE A 63 -1.85 -24.43 24.45
N SER A 64 -1.25 -23.54 25.24
CA SER A 64 -1.89 -22.29 25.70
C SER A 64 -2.14 -21.32 24.55
N VAL A 65 -1.13 -21.06 23.70
CA VAL A 65 -1.26 -20.13 22.56
C VAL A 65 -2.28 -20.65 21.54
N GLU A 66 -2.22 -21.94 21.18
CA GLU A 66 -3.22 -22.55 20.28
C GLU A 66 -4.64 -22.47 20.85
N THR A 67 -4.82 -22.80 22.13
CA THR A 67 -6.16 -22.79 22.75
C THR A 67 -6.73 -21.38 22.85
N LEU A 68 -5.91 -20.39 23.18
CA LEU A 68 -6.36 -18.98 23.26
C LEU A 68 -6.67 -18.39 21.88
N LEU A 69 -5.85 -18.65 20.85
CA LEU A 69 -6.14 -18.24 19.46
C LEU A 69 -7.45 -18.85 18.97
N GLN A 70 -7.75 -20.10 19.35
CA GLN A 70 -9.02 -20.74 19.05
C GLN A 70 -10.23 -20.13 19.79
N LEU A 71 -10.02 -19.50 20.94
CA LEU A 71 -11.06 -18.80 21.72
C LEU A 71 -11.24 -17.34 21.27
N CYS A 72 -10.28 -16.75 20.56
CA CYS A 72 -10.47 -15.49 19.83
C CYS A 72 -11.57 -15.58 18.73
N ASP A 73 -12.04 -16.79 18.40
CA ASP A 73 -13.16 -17.05 17.49
C ASP A 73 -14.41 -17.65 18.18
N ASP A 74 -14.49 -17.60 19.51
CA ASP A 74 -15.71 -17.98 20.24
C ASP A 74 -16.90 -17.06 19.85
N PRO A 75 -18.15 -17.55 19.75
CA PRO A 75 -19.30 -16.70 19.49
C PRO A 75 -19.45 -15.55 20.50
N ASP A 76 -19.18 -15.80 21.79
CA ASP A 76 -19.34 -14.81 22.85
C ASP A 76 -18.25 -13.71 22.79
N SER A 77 -18.67 -12.45 22.86
CA SER A 77 -17.74 -11.30 22.78
C SER A 77 -16.84 -11.17 24.01
N ASN A 78 -17.31 -11.52 25.20
CA ASN A 78 -16.53 -11.42 26.42
C ASN A 78 -15.44 -12.50 26.45
N ILE A 79 -15.77 -13.73 26.04
CA ILE A 79 -14.77 -14.80 25.88
C ILE A 79 -13.69 -14.38 24.88
N ARG A 80 -14.07 -13.79 23.74
CA ARG A 80 -13.10 -13.27 22.75
C ARG A 80 -12.19 -12.19 23.32
N MET A 81 -12.74 -11.20 24.04
CA MET A 81 -11.91 -10.13 24.65
C MET A 81 -10.96 -10.69 25.70
N VAL A 82 -11.44 -11.55 26.60
CA VAL A 82 -10.61 -12.15 27.66
C VAL A 82 -9.54 -13.07 27.07
N ALA A 83 -9.84 -13.84 26.02
CA ALA A 83 -8.85 -14.66 25.32
C ALA A 83 -7.76 -13.81 24.64
N ASP A 84 -8.16 -12.71 24.00
CA ASP A 84 -7.24 -11.77 23.33
C ASP A 84 -6.30 -11.06 24.34
N GLU A 85 -6.84 -10.59 25.47
CA GLU A 85 -6.06 -10.02 26.57
C GLU A 85 -5.13 -11.05 27.22
N SER A 86 -5.66 -12.24 27.53
CA SER A 86 -4.89 -13.36 28.10
C SER A 86 -3.71 -13.75 27.21
N LEU A 87 -3.93 -13.83 25.89
CA LEU A 87 -2.89 -14.10 24.91
C LEU A 87 -1.85 -12.98 24.86
N ASN A 88 -2.28 -11.71 24.84
CA ASN A 88 -1.36 -10.57 24.89
C ASN A 88 -0.49 -10.57 26.15
N ARG A 89 -1.07 -10.90 27.31
CA ARG A 89 -0.37 -10.98 28.59
C ARG A 89 0.68 -12.10 28.60
N ILE A 90 0.34 -13.30 28.09
CA ILE A 90 1.31 -14.39 27.92
C ILE A 90 2.42 -13.97 26.95
N ILE A 91 2.09 -13.42 25.78
CA ILE A 91 3.07 -13.00 24.77
C ILE A 91 4.09 -12.02 25.37
N ARG A 92 3.62 -10.96 26.04
CA ARG A 92 4.50 -10.00 26.73
C ARG A 92 5.42 -10.69 27.74
N ALA A 93 4.89 -11.60 28.55
CA ALA A 93 5.66 -12.35 29.55
C ALA A 93 6.69 -13.34 28.96
N MET A 94 6.66 -13.58 27.63
CA MET A 94 7.55 -14.50 26.91
C MET A 94 8.50 -13.81 25.92
N MET A 95 8.45 -12.48 25.79
CA MET A 95 9.25 -11.71 24.82
C MET A 95 10.76 -11.95 24.95
N ASP A 96 11.30 -11.95 26.17
CA ASP A 96 12.76 -11.99 26.37
C ASP A 96 13.35 -13.39 26.12
N ASN A 97 12.67 -14.43 26.63
CA ASN A 97 13.23 -15.79 26.72
C ASN A 97 12.61 -16.79 25.72
N ASN A 98 11.41 -16.53 25.21
CA ASN A 98 10.62 -17.53 24.46
C ASN A 98 9.92 -16.99 23.20
N VAL A 99 10.24 -15.77 22.74
CA VAL A 99 9.60 -15.14 21.57
C VAL A 99 9.69 -16.01 20.31
N VAL A 100 10.80 -16.70 20.10
CA VAL A 100 11.00 -17.69 19.02
C VAL A 100 9.88 -18.74 19.05
N LYS A 101 9.57 -19.31 20.23
CA LYS A 101 8.51 -20.30 20.37
C LYS A 101 7.14 -19.69 20.08
N VAL A 102 6.87 -18.48 20.57
CA VAL A 102 5.64 -17.72 20.26
C VAL A 102 5.46 -17.52 18.75
N HIS A 103 6.52 -17.13 18.03
CA HIS A 103 6.45 -16.85 16.59
C HIS A 103 6.03 -18.07 15.75
N VAL A 104 6.45 -19.30 16.05
CA VAL A 104 5.98 -20.46 15.27
C VAL A 104 4.57 -20.89 15.61
N GLU A 105 4.09 -20.68 16.83
CA GLU A 105 2.68 -20.99 17.13
C GLU A 105 1.76 -19.98 16.41
N LEU A 106 2.16 -18.71 16.34
CA LEU A 106 1.51 -17.71 15.47
C LEU A 106 1.61 -18.08 13.98
N HIS A 107 2.81 -18.45 13.49
CA HIS A 107 3.00 -18.84 12.08
C HIS A 107 2.22 -20.09 11.69
N LYS A 108 2.10 -21.09 12.58
CA LYS A 108 1.24 -22.26 12.36
C LYS A 108 -0.22 -21.87 12.19
N GLU A 109 -0.75 -20.99 13.04
CA GLU A 109 -2.15 -20.56 12.93
C GLU A 109 -2.39 -19.75 11.65
N ILE A 110 -1.41 -18.91 11.24
CA ILE A 110 -1.40 -18.24 9.93
C ILE A 110 -1.38 -19.26 8.78
N LYS A 111 -0.54 -20.31 8.87
CA LYS A 111 -0.44 -21.39 7.86
C LYS A 111 -1.70 -22.27 7.79
N LYS A 112 -2.44 -22.45 8.89
CA LYS A 112 -3.73 -23.17 8.89
C LYS A 112 -4.80 -22.45 8.06
N ASN A 113 -4.66 -21.13 7.85
CA ASN A 113 -5.60 -20.28 7.11
C ASN A 113 -7.07 -20.48 7.54
N GLY A 114 -7.30 -20.60 8.85
CA GLY A 114 -8.59 -20.97 9.45
C GLY A 114 -9.63 -19.86 9.45
N SER A 115 -10.34 -19.71 10.56
CA SER A 115 -11.39 -18.70 10.68
C SER A 115 -10.87 -17.27 10.71
N VAL A 116 -11.70 -16.34 10.26
CA VAL A 116 -11.38 -14.90 10.12
C VAL A 116 -10.79 -14.32 11.40
N ARG A 117 -11.38 -14.59 12.57
CA ARG A 117 -10.93 -13.97 13.83
C ARG A 117 -9.61 -14.53 14.33
N SER A 118 -9.44 -15.85 14.32
CA SER A 118 -8.19 -16.52 14.74
C SER A 118 -7.02 -16.10 13.83
N LEU A 119 -7.23 -16.11 12.51
CA LEU A 119 -6.23 -15.69 11.52
C LEU A 119 -5.80 -14.23 11.72
N ARG A 120 -6.76 -13.30 11.87
CA ARG A 120 -6.46 -11.89 12.14
C ARG A 120 -5.68 -11.72 13.45
N ALA A 121 -6.11 -12.38 14.52
CA ALA A 121 -5.47 -12.33 15.83
C ALA A 121 -4.02 -12.84 15.80
N ALA A 122 -3.74 -13.89 15.02
CA ALA A 122 -2.40 -14.43 14.83
C ALA A 122 -1.51 -13.54 13.93
N LEU A 123 -2.04 -13.09 12.79
CA LEU A 123 -1.31 -12.28 11.80
C LEU A 123 -0.86 -10.93 12.36
N PHE A 124 -1.78 -10.22 13.03
CA PHE A 124 -1.49 -8.92 13.66
C PHE A 124 -0.37 -9.03 14.72
N ARG A 125 -0.45 -10.05 15.59
CA ARG A 125 0.57 -10.31 16.62
C ARG A 125 1.91 -10.72 16.03
N PHE A 126 1.91 -11.55 14.99
CA PHE A 126 3.14 -11.91 14.29
C PHE A 126 3.82 -10.66 13.71
N ALA A 127 3.04 -9.76 13.11
CA ALA A 127 3.54 -8.51 12.55
C ALA A 127 4.14 -7.58 13.59
N GLN A 128 3.46 -7.37 14.73
CA GLN A 128 3.99 -6.58 15.85
C GLN A 128 5.31 -7.16 16.39
N LEU A 129 5.44 -8.48 16.47
CA LEU A 129 6.65 -9.16 16.95
C LEU A 129 7.72 -9.38 15.88
N ALA A 130 7.51 -8.99 14.62
CA ALA A 130 8.41 -9.32 13.51
C ALA A 130 9.81 -8.70 13.68
N HIS A 131 9.89 -7.51 14.28
CA HIS A 131 11.14 -6.81 14.56
C HIS A 131 12.06 -7.53 15.56
N MET A 132 11.51 -8.46 16.36
CA MET A 132 12.28 -9.28 17.31
C MET A 132 12.96 -10.49 16.65
N ILE A 133 12.70 -10.74 15.35
CA ILE A 133 13.31 -11.85 14.62
C ILE A 133 14.78 -11.52 14.33
N ARG A 134 15.70 -12.30 14.92
CA ARG A 134 17.14 -12.15 14.67
C ARG A 134 17.45 -12.29 13.17
N PRO A 135 18.22 -11.37 12.55
CA PRO A 135 18.55 -11.38 11.12
C PRO A 135 19.02 -12.74 10.57
N GLN A 136 19.82 -13.48 11.34
CA GLN A 136 20.30 -14.83 11.00
C GLN A 136 19.19 -15.82 10.63
N LYS A 137 17.99 -15.69 11.23
CA LYS A 137 16.83 -16.55 10.96
C LYS A 137 15.84 -15.95 9.97
N GLY A 138 15.99 -14.67 9.59
CA GLY A 138 15.03 -13.93 8.76
C GLY A 138 14.69 -14.62 7.43
N LYS A 139 15.70 -15.18 6.74
CA LYS A 139 15.52 -15.96 5.50
C LYS A 139 14.61 -17.19 5.69
N ALA A 140 14.76 -17.92 6.80
CA ALA A 140 13.94 -19.09 7.09
C ALA A 140 12.49 -18.70 7.43
N TYR A 141 12.28 -17.58 8.13
CA TYR A 141 10.93 -17.07 8.39
C TYR A 141 10.23 -16.66 7.09
N ILE A 142 10.86 -15.80 6.28
CA ILE A 142 10.20 -15.24 5.10
C ILE A 142 9.87 -16.32 4.08
N GLN A 143 10.76 -17.29 3.84
CA GLN A 143 10.53 -18.41 2.92
C GLN A 143 9.30 -19.25 3.31
N ASN A 144 9.02 -19.42 4.61
CA ASN A 144 7.86 -20.16 5.10
C ASN A 144 6.60 -19.29 5.28
N LEU A 145 6.74 -17.97 5.31
CA LEU A 145 5.64 -17.02 5.51
C LEU A 145 5.00 -16.57 4.20
N ILE A 146 5.80 -16.34 3.15
CA ILE A 146 5.31 -15.85 1.84
C ILE A 146 4.17 -16.71 1.27
N PRO A 147 4.25 -18.06 1.23
CA PRO A 147 3.15 -18.87 0.70
C PRO A 147 1.83 -18.66 1.47
N SER A 148 1.90 -18.55 2.80
CA SER A 148 0.72 -18.24 3.62
C SER A 148 0.17 -16.84 3.31
N LEU A 149 1.03 -15.83 3.13
CA LEU A 149 0.58 -14.46 2.77
C LEU A 149 -0.10 -14.42 1.39
N VAL A 150 0.40 -15.19 0.42
CA VAL A 150 -0.23 -15.35 -0.91
C VAL A 150 -1.62 -15.97 -0.79
N GLU A 151 -1.80 -17.03 0.01
CA GLU A 151 -3.12 -17.64 0.21
C GLU A 151 -4.09 -16.73 1.00
N ILE A 152 -3.58 -15.93 1.94
CA ILE A 152 -4.41 -14.94 2.65
C ILE A 152 -4.82 -13.80 1.72
N ALA A 153 -3.95 -13.37 0.80
CA ALA A 153 -4.27 -12.35 -0.20
C ALA A 153 -5.37 -12.77 -1.20
N LYS A 154 -5.63 -14.07 -1.36
CA LYS A 154 -6.72 -14.61 -2.20
C LYS A 154 -8.08 -14.69 -1.47
N ARG A 155 -8.13 -14.41 -0.17
CA ARG A 155 -9.37 -14.41 0.61
C ARG A 155 -10.30 -13.26 0.21
N ARG A 156 -11.58 -13.42 0.52
CA ARG A 156 -12.63 -12.43 0.17
C ARG A 156 -13.13 -11.64 1.37
N GLU A 157 -12.80 -12.05 2.60
CA GLU A 157 -13.26 -11.39 3.80
C GLU A 157 -12.49 -10.09 4.07
N GLU A 158 -13.16 -8.96 3.87
CA GLU A 158 -12.62 -7.59 4.00
C GLU A 158 -11.72 -7.41 5.22
N LEU A 159 -12.23 -7.79 6.39
CA LEU A 159 -11.54 -7.70 7.68
C LEU A 159 -10.19 -8.44 7.71
N VAL A 160 -10.04 -9.53 6.95
CA VAL A 160 -8.76 -10.24 6.84
C VAL A 160 -7.79 -9.46 5.96
N LEU A 161 -8.26 -8.94 4.83
CA LEU A 161 -7.45 -8.17 3.88
C LEU A 161 -6.98 -6.82 4.47
N GLU A 162 -7.82 -6.14 5.25
CA GLU A 162 -7.43 -4.95 6.03
C GLU A 162 -6.35 -5.27 7.07
N THR A 163 -6.49 -6.41 7.74
CA THR A 163 -5.49 -6.86 8.72
C THR A 163 -4.19 -7.26 8.02
N LEU A 164 -4.26 -7.84 6.83
CA LEU A 164 -3.09 -8.13 5.99
C LEU A 164 -2.40 -6.82 5.57
N ALA A 165 -3.14 -5.87 5.00
CA ALA A 165 -2.59 -4.60 4.52
C ALA A 165 -1.93 -3.76 5.63
N SER A 166 -2.49 -3.78 6.85
CA SER A 166 -1.89 -3.13 8.03
C SER A 166 -0.72 -3.91 8.65
N SER A 167 -0.75 -5.25 8.58
CA SER A 167 0.32 -6.11 9.13
C SER A 167 1.56 -6.19 8.23
N LEU A 168 1.38 -6.13 6.91
CA LEU A 168 2.42 -6.37 5.91
C LEU A 168 3.61 -5.38 6.00
N PRO A 169 3.42 -4.06 6.25
CA PRO A 169 4.53 -3.13 6.47
C PRO A 169 5.43 -3.56 7.64
N HIS A 170 4.87 -3.89 8.80
CA HIS A 170 5.66 -4.28 9.99
C HIS A 170 6.45 -5.58 9.76
N ILE A 171 5.85 -6.55 9.06
CA ILE A 171 6.52 -7.79 8.65
C ILE A 171 7.68 -7.49 7.71
N LEU A 172 7.46 -6.69 6.66
CA LEU A 172 8.45 -6.48 5.61
C LEU A 172 9.54 -5.48 5.97
N VAL A 173 9.30 -4.48 6.83
CA VAL A 173 10.39 -3.66 7.40
C VAL A 173 11.43 -4.53 8.10
N SER A 174 10.99 -5.62 8.75
CA SER A 174 11.84 -6.54 9.52
C SER A 174 12.44 -7.67 8.66
N LEU A 175 11.65 -8.23 7.74
CA LEU A 175 11.99 -9.46 7.00
C LEU A 175 12.19 -9.26 5.49
N GLY A 176 11.81 -8.10 4.94
CA GLY A 176 11.76 -7.84 3.50
C GLY A 176 13.14 -7.84 2.83
N SER A 177 14.19 -7.50 3.56
CA SER A 177 15.59 -7.60 3.08
C SER A 177 16.05 -9.03 2.78
N PHE A 178 15.37 -10.05 3.33
CA PHE A 178 15.65 -11.47 3.08
C PHE A 178 14.78 -12.09 1.96
N THR A 179 13.90 -11.30 1.33
CA THR A 179 13.04 -11.78 0.24
C THR A 179 13.84 -12.12 -1.02
N THR A 180 13.30 -13.05 -1.82
CA THR A 180 13.80 -13.33 -3.17
C THR A 180 12.92 -12.64 -4.22
N ASP A 181 13.51 -12.34 -5.38
CA ASP A 181 12.81 -11.70 -6.50
C ASP A 181 11.60 -12.54 -7.00
N ASN A 182 11.60 -13.86 -6.78
CA ASN A 182 10.45 -14.73 -7.06
C ASN A 182 9.32 -14.50 -6.03
N ASN A 183 9.65 -14.54 -4.74
CA ASN A 183 8.67 -14.32 -3.67
C ASN A 183 7.96 -12.96 -3.77
N ILE A 184 8.69 -11.92 -4.19
CA ILE A 184 8.11 -10.59 -4.43
C ILE A 184 7.19 -10.61 -5.65
N ARG A 185 7.59 -11.25 -6.76
CA ARG A 185 6.75 -11.40 -7.96
C ARG A 185 5.46 -12.18 -7.68
N ASP A 186 5.50 -13.23 -6.85
CA ASP A 186 4.31 -14.01 -6.48
C ASP A 186 3.29 -13.19 -5.67
N LEU A 187 3.78 -12.42 -4.67
CA LEU A 187 2.94 -11.48 -3.92
C LEU A 187 2.35 -10.40 -4.83
N LEU A 188 3.20 -9.72 -5.63
CA LEU A 188 2.76 -8.65 -6.52
C LEU A 188 1.73 -9.15 -7.53
N LYS A 189 1.96 -10.30 -8.18
CA LYS A 189 1.00 -10.91 -9.11
C LYS A 189 -0.35 -11.17 -8.46
N THR A 190 -0.36 -11.62 -7.20
CA THR A 190 -1.59 -11.89 -6.44
C THR A 190 -2.34 -10.59 -6.11
N PHE A 191 -1.65 -9.58 -5.58
CA PHE A 191 -2.28 -8.29 -5.26
C PHE A 191 -2.69 -7.49 -6.52
N LEU A 192 -1.94 -7.55 -7.62
CA LEU A 192 -2.30 -6.91 -8.88
C LEU A 192 -3.62 -7.46 -9.44
N GLY A 193 -3.84 -8.79 -9.33
CA GLY A 193 -5.13 -9.39 -9.70
C GLY A 193 -6.31 -8.84 -8.87
N ASN A 194 -6.09 -8.55 -7.59
CA ASN A 194 -7.11 -8.01 -6.70
C ASN A 194 -7.49 -6.55 -7.02
N LEU A 195 -6.70 -5.80 -7.79
CA LEU A 195 -7.05 -4.43 -8.21
C LEU A 195 -8.27 -4.39 -9.15
N SER A 196 -8.62 -5.49 -9.81
CA SER A 196 -9.81 -5.60 -10.66
C SER A 196 -11.05 -6.14 -9.93
N SER A 197 -11.01 -6.27 -8.60
CA SER A 197 -12.14 -6.74 -7.80
C SER A 197 -13.27 -5.71 -7.74
N GLU A 198 -14.53 -6.16 -7.77
CA GLU A 198 -15.74 -5.34 -7.58
C GLU A 198 -15.73 -4.58 -6.24
N MET A 199 -15.19 -5.19 -5.19
CA MET A 199 -15.20 -4.67 -3.82
C MET A 199 -14.15 -3.56 -3.63
N PRO A 200 -14.54 -2.30 -3.29
CA PRO A 200 -13.58 -1.20 -3.13
C PRO A 200 -12.53 -1.44 -2.04
N VAL A 201 -12.90 -2.13 -0.95
CA VAL A 201 -11.98 -2.48 0.14
C VAL A 201 -10.86 -3.41 -0.36
N VAL A 202 -11.17 -4.36 -1.24
CA VAL A 202 -10.19 -5.28 -1.85
C VAL A 202 -9.21 -4.49 -2.73
N ARG A 203 -9.70 -3.57 -3.57
CA ARG A 203 -8.84 -2.71 -4.40
C ARG A 203 -7.92 -1.83 -3.56
N ARG A 204 -8.45 -1.21 -2.50
CA ARG A 204 -7.70 -0.34 -1.58
C ARG A 204 -6.60 -1.10 -0.83
N THR A 205 -6.96 -2.21 -0.19
CA THR A 205 -6.02 -3.05 0.59
C THR A 205 -4.94 -3.68 -0.28
N ALA A 206 -5.28 -4.10 -1.51
CA ALA A 206 -4.31 -4.56 -2.49
C ALA A 206 -3.31 -3.47 -2.89
N ALA A 207 -3.78 -2.26 -3.21
CA ALA A 207 -2.93 -1.13 -3.57
C ALA A 207 -1.94 -0.75 -2.45
N THR A 208 -2.42 -0.63 -1.20
CA THR A 208 -1.56 -0.40 -0.02
C THR A 208 -0.54 -1.54 0.17
N SER A 209 -0.96 -2.78 -0.02
CA SER A 209 -0.07 -3.96 0.10
C SER A 209 1.01 -3.98 -0.98
N ILE A 210 0.69 -3.63 -2.23
CA ILE A 210 1.64 -3.53 -3.35
C ILE A 210 2.75 -2.53 -3.03
N VAL A 211 2.38 -1.33 -2.58
CA VAL A 211 3.35 -0.29 -2.19
C VAL A 211 4.23 -0.76 -1.04
N SER A 212 3.62 -1.33 0.02
CA SER A 212 4.35 -1.92 1.15
C SER A 212 5.36 -3.00 0.72
N VAL A 213 4.99 -3.86 -0.24
CA VAL A 213 5.86 -4.90 -0.79
C VAL A 213 7.03 -4.29 -1.56
N CYS A 214 6.76 -3.31 -2.43
CA CYS A 214 7.80 -2.67 -3.23
C CYS A 214 8.82 -1.91 -2.36
N LEU A 215 8.37 -1.11 -1.39
CA LEU A 215 9.24 -0.28 -0.55
C LEU A 215 10.20 -1.08 0.34
N ASN A 216 9.77 -2.25 0.81
CA ASN A 216 10.50 -3.02 1.82
C ASN A 216 11.24 -4.25 1.26
N CYS A 217 11.17 -4.49 -0.05
CA CYS A 217 11.89 -5.59 -0.68
C CYS A 217 13.41 -5.33 -0.81
N ARG A 218 14.17 -6.32 -1.31
CA ARG A 218 15.62 -6.20 -1.52
C ARG A 218 16.03 -5.14 -2.57
N LYS A 219 15.16 -4.82 -3.54
CA LYS A 219 15.44 -3.91 -4.67
C LYS A 219 14.27 -2.94 -4.92
N PRO A 220 14.01 -1.95 -4.04
CA PRO A 220 12.80 -1.14 -4.11
C PRO A 220 12.62 -0.40 -5.45
N SER A 221 13.66 0.25 -5.96
CA SER A 221 13.64 0.96 -7.25
C SER A 221 13.17 0.08 -8.40
N VAL A 222 13.75 -1.13 -8.53
CA VAL A 222 13.40 -2.11 -9.58
C VAL A 222 11.94 -2.56 -9.46
N PHE A 223 11.46 -2.87 -8.25
CA PHE A 223 10.10 -3.37 -8.06
C PHE A 223 9.02 -2.28 -8.13
N LEU A 224 9.31 -1.05 -7.68
CA LEU A 224 8.44 0.10 -7.92
C LEU A 224 8.29 0.35 -9.43
N SER A 225 9.41 0.32 -10.17
CA SER A 225 9.43 0.52 -11.63
C SER A 225 8.69 -0.59 -12.39
N TYR A 226 8.95 -1.86 -12.04
CA TYR A 226 8.23 -3.02 -12.58
C TYR A 226 6.72 -2.93 -12.33
N THR A 227 6.32 -2.49 -11.14
CA THR A 227 4.91 -2.36 -10.77
C THR A 227 4.23 -1.24 -11.55
N LEU A 228 4.86 -0.06 -11.69
CA LEU A 228 4.32 1.03 -12.51
C LEU A 228 4.12 0.59 -13.97
N ASN A 229 5.12 -0.07 -14.57
CA ASN A 229 5.02 -0.62 -15.92
C ASN A 229 3.82 -1.57 -16.03
N SER A 230 3.73 -2.56 -15.14
CA SER A 230 2.65 -3.56 -15.11
C SER A 230 1.26 -2.94 -14.97
N LEU A 231 1.12 -1.91 -14.13
CA LEU A 231 -0.12 -1.17 -13.92
C LEU A 231 -0.55 -0.40 -15.18
N ILE A 232 0.37 0.31 -15.82
CA ILE A 232 0.09 1.07 -17.04
C ILE A 232 -0.24 0.12 -18.21
N ASP A 233 0.51 -0.96 -18.36
CA ASP A 233 0.31 -1.99 -19.40
C ASP A 233 -0.99 -2.80 -19.19
N THR A 234 -1.65 -2.68 -18.02
CA THR A 234 -3.00 -3.23 -17.77
C THR A 234 -4.10 -2.33 -18.35
N ILE A 235 -3.86 -1.02 -18.49
CA ILE A 235 -4.83 -0.04 -19.04
C ILE A 235 -4.61 0.21 -20.53
N ILE A 236 -3.35 0.19 -20.99
CA ILE A 236 -2.96 0.54 -22.36
C ILE A 236 -2.92 -0.71 -23.25
N PRO A 237 -3.47 -0.68 -24.49
CA PRO A 237 -4.14 0.44 -25.13
C PRO A 237 -5.54 0.69 -24.56
N VAL A 238 -5.90 1.97 -24.36
CA VAL A 238 -7.22 2.33 -23.83
C VAL A 238 -8.29 1.94 -24.84
N LYS A 239 -9.21 1.05 -24.44
CA LYS A 239 -10.37 0.64 -25.24
C LYS A 239 -11.64 1.25 -24.66
N GLU A 240 -12.58 1.56 -25.54
CA GLU A 240 -13.95 1.89 -25.14
C GLU A 240 -14.56 0.64 -24.47
N GLY A 241 -14.97 0.78 -23.19
CA GLY A 241 -15.40 -0.35 -22.37
C GLY A 241 -14.35 -0.96 -21.44
N ASN A 242 -13.23 -0.28 -21.16
CA ASN A 242 -12.33 -0.66 -20.07
C ASN A 242 -13.10 -0.80 -18.74
N ASN A 243 -12.85 -1.89 -18.01
CA ASN A 243 -13.53 -2.23 -16.76
C ASN A 243 -13.31 -1.14 -15.68
N THR A 244 -14.38 -0.52 -15.19
CA THR A 244 -14.29 0.66 -14.31
C THR A 244 -13.61 0.35 -12.98
N GLU A 245 -13.85 -0.84 -12.42
CA GLU A 245 -13.21 -1.35 -11.22
C GLU A 245 -11.69 -1.44 -11.39
N THR A 246 -11.23 -1.95 -12.54
CA THR A 246 -9.82 -2.07 -12.89
C THR A 246 -9.17 -0.70 -13.02
N VAL A 247 -9.84 0.26 -13.68
CA VAL A 247 -9.35 1.66 -13.77
C VAL A 247 -9.23 2.29 -12.37
N LEU A 248 -10.25 2.15 -11.52
CA LEU A 248 -10.23 2.66 -10.13
C LEU A 248 -9.09 2.04 -9.30
N GLY A 249 -8.91 0.71 -9.38
CA GLY A 249 -7.87 0.00 -8.65
C GLY A 249 -6.46 0.38 -9.11
N VAL A 250 -6.25 0.44 -10.43
CA VAL A 250 -4.96 0.80 -11.02
C VAL A 250 -4.60 2.27 -10.75
N LEU A 251 -5.51 3.23 -10.98
CA LEU A 251 -5.23 4.65 -10.71
C LEU A 251 -4.93 4.88 -9.23
N ASN A 252 -5.71 4.28 -8.32
CA ASN A 252 -5.41 4.38 -6.89
C ASN A 252 -4.05 3.75 -6.52
N CYS A 253 -3.65 2.64 -7.16
CA CYS A 253 -2.33 2.06 -6.93
C CYS A 253 -1.20 2.93 -7.50
N VAL A 254 -1.37 3.53 -8.69
CA VAL A 254 -0.41 4.49 -9.26
C VAL A 254 -0.27 5.70 -8.35
N ARG A 255 -1.38 6.28 -7.88
CA ARG A 255 -1.39 7.40 -6.92
C ARG A 255 -0.53 7.13 -5.69
N LEU A 256 -0.65 5.94 -5.08
CA LEU A 256 0.15 5.57 -3.91
C LEU A 256 1.62 5.25 -4.22
N LEU A 257 1.97 4.93 -5.48
CA LEU A 257 3.36 4.69 -5.90
C LEU A 257 4.11 6.00 -6.21
N LEU A 258 3.45 6.99 -6.82
CA LEU A 258 4.06 8.24 -7.30
C LEU A 258 4.99 8.95 -6.28
N PRO A 259 4.64 9.14 -4.99
CA PRO A 259 5.51 9.77 -4.01
C PRO A 259 6.89 9.12 -3.87
N HIS A 260 6.99 7.82 -4.13
CA HIS A 260 8.19 7.00 -3.93
C HIS A 260 9.01 6.81 -5.21
N LEU A 261 8.45 7.17 -6.37
CA LEU A 261 9.13 7.13 -7.66
C LEU A 261 9.95 8.39 -7.95
N SER A 262 9.54 9.50 -7.34
CA SER A 262 10.15 10.82 -7.56
C SER A 262 11.16 11.22 -6.49
N GLN A 263 11.29 10.44 -5.42
CA GLN A 263 12.34 10.64 -4.42
C GLN A 263 13.69 10.20 -4.98
N PRO A 264 14.76 11.02 -4.89
CA PRO A 264 16.10 10.54 -5.14
C PRO A 264 16.40 9.39 -4.17
N SER A 265 17.16 8.40 -4.64
CA SER A 265 17.36 7.12 -3.96
C SER A 265 18.25 7.23 -2.70
N ASP A 266 17.70 7.80 -1.63
CA ASP A 266 18.29 7.83 -0.28
C ASP A 266 18.22 6.45 0.41
N SER A 267 18.56 5.39 -0.31
CA SER A 267 18.81 4.06 0.26
C SER A 267 20.13 4.00 1.05
N GLY A 268 20.79 5.15 1.29
CA GLY A 268 22.09 5.26 1.94
C GLY A 268 22.10 5.01 3.45
N LEU A 269 20.96 5.10 4.15
CA LEU A 269 20.93 5.10 5.63
C LEU A 269 19.83 4.22 6.27
N ARG A 270 19.59 3.02 5.72
CA ARG A 270 18.90 1.92 6.43
C ARG A 270 19.82 0.72 6.68
N GLY A 271 20.90 0.96 7.42
CA GLY A 271 21.78 -0.09 7.95
C GLY A 271 23.03 0.48 8.61
N SER A 272 23.33 0.07 9.85
CA SER A 272 24.48 0.57 10.63
C SER A 272 25.86 0.06 10.16
N PHE A 273 25.97 -0.38 8.91
CA PHE A 273 27.21 -0.79 8.25
C PHE A 273 27.19 -0.20 6.84
N GLY A 274 28.13 0.71 6.57
CA GLY A 274 28.16 1.59 5.39
C GLY A 274 28.50 0.91 4.06
N VAL A 275 27.85 -0.20 3.73
CA VAL A 275 27.95 -0.84 2.41
C VAL A 275 26.98 -0.13 1.47
N ARG A 276 27.50 0.80 0.66
CA ARG A 276 26.80 1.32 -0.52
C ARG A 276 26.45 0.12 -1.41
N ARG A 277 25.17 -0.17 -1.55
CA ARG A 277 24.68 -1.20 -2.47
C ARG A 277 24.54 -0.56 -3.84
N ASP A 278 25.42 -0.93 -4.75
CA ASP A 278 25.40 -0.48 -6.13
C ASP A 278 24.21 -1.16 -6.85
N THR A 279 23.03 -0.56 -6.73
CA THR A 279 21.85 -1.00 -7.49
C THR A 279 22.01 -0.54 -8.93
N GLN A 280 21.98 -1.49 -9.86
CA GLN A 280 21.76 -1.21 -11.27
C GLN A 280 20.33 -0.70 -11.44
N ASP A 281 20.11 0.57 -11.11
CA ASP A 281 18.84 1.24 -11.28
C ASP A 281 18.56 1.34 -12.77
N THR A 282 17.55 0.59 -13.22
CA THR A 282 16.95 0.82 -14.55
C THR A 282 16.06 2.05 -14.39
N PRO A 283 16.45 3.24 -14.93
CA PRO A 283 15.67 4.44 -14.72
C PRO A 283 14.28 4.27 -15.36
N LEU A 284 13.24 4.72 -14.67
CA LEU A 284 11.92 4.84 -15.28
C LEU A 284 12.00 5.85 -16.42
N GLY A 285 11.63 5.42 -17.62
CA GLY A 285 11.48 6.33 -18.75
C GLY A 285 10.39 7.36 -18.48
N VAL A 286 10.68 8.63 -18.77
CA VAL A 286 9.75 9.77 -18.67
C VAL A 286 8.41 9.46 -19.34
N ASP A 287 8.44 8.70 -20.44
CA ASP A 287 7.28 8.18 -21.17
C ASP A 287 6.22 7.54 -20.27
N ARG A 288 6.59 6.84 -19.19
CA ARG A 288 5.60 6.25 -18.26
C ARG A 288 4.88 7.29 -17.41
N PHE A 289 5.58 8.32 -16.95
CA PHE A 289 4.95 9.44 -16.24
C PHE A 289 4.04 10.25 -17.18
N ILE A 290 4.44 10.41 -18.45
CA ILE A 290 3.60 11.05 -19.47
C ILE A 290 2.36 10.20 -19.76
N GLN A 291 2.48 8.87 -19.81
CA GLN A 291 1.32 7.97 -19.92
C GLN A 291 0.36 8.14 -18.73
N VAL A 292 0.86 8.24 -17.48
CA VAL A 292 -0.01 8.51 -16.32
C VAL A 292 -0.70 9.87 -16.45
N TYR A 293 0.02 10.91 -16.88
CA TYR A 293 -0.55 12.24 -17.12
C TYR A 293 -1.67 12.23 -18.19
N GLU A 294 -1.40 11.64 -19.35
CA GLU A 294 -2.38 11.48 -20.43
C GLU A 294 -3.60 10.66 -19.97
N LEU A 295 -3.40 9.57 -19.23
CA LEU A 295 -4.48 8.74 -18.67
C LEU A 295 -5.34 9.52 -17.68
N CYS A 296 -4.74 10.25 -16.73
CA CYS A 296 -5.49 11.07 -15.78
C CYS A 296 -6.38 12.09 -16.51
N LEU A 297 -5.82 12.81 -17.50
CA LEU A 297 -6.56 13.79 -18.30
C LEU A 297 -7.69 13.16 -19.11
N LEU A 298 -7.48 11.97 -19.68
CA LEU A 298 -8.53 11.22 -20.37
C LEU A 298 -9.66 10.82 -19.40
N PHE A 299 -9.33 10.25 -18.25
CA PHE A 299 -10.31 9.82 -17.26
C PHE A 299 -11.07 10.98 -16.58
N THR A 300 -10.58 12.22 -16.63
CA THR A 300 -11.40 13.40 -16.27
C THR A 300 -12.62 13.61 -17.18
N LYS A 301 -12.70 12.94 -18.34
CA LYS A 301 -13.85 12.98 -19.27
C LYS A 301 -14.81 11.80 -19.08
N HIS A 302 -14.57 10.93 -18.09
CA HIS A 302 -15.38 9.73 -17.87
C HIS A 302 -16.78 10.06 -17.31
N SER A 303 -17.77 9.23 -17.61
CA SER A 303 -19.16 9.40 -17.15
C SER A 303 -19.34 9.10 -15.66
N ASP A 304 -18.65 8.09 -15.14
CA ASP A 304 -18.63 7.81 -13.69
C ASP A 304 -17.73 8.80 -12.94
N HIS A 305 -18.37 9.59 -12.07
CA HIS A 305 -17.75 10.47 -11.10
C HIS A 305 -16.69 9.83 -10.19
N ASN A 306 -16.77 8.52 -9.88
CA ASN A 306 -15.73 7.86 -9.08
C ASN A 306 -14.41 7.83 -9.85
N VAL A 307 -14.45 7.46 -11.14
CA VAL A 307 -13.30 7.43 -12.03
C VAL A 307 -12.71 8.84 -12.19
N VAL A 308 -13.56 9.86 -12.35
CA VAL A 308 -13.14 11.27 -12.38
C VAL A 308 -12.45 11.68 -11.07
N THR A 309 -13.01 11.29 -9.92
CA THR A 309 -12.46 11.59 -8.59
C THR A 309 -11.07 10.97 -8.44
N THR A 310 -10.92 9.68 -8.68
CA THR A 310 -9.61 8.99 -8.59
C THR A 310 -8.62 9.51 -9.62
N ALA A 311 -9.05 9.91 -10.82
CA ALA A 311 -8.19 10.54 -11.82
C ALA A 311 -7.68 11.91 -11.36
N LEU A 312 -8.52 12.75 -10.74
CA LEU A 312 -8.11 14.03 -10.16
C LEU A 312 -7.18 13.86 -8.94
N GLU A 313 -7.46 12.90 -8.05
CA GLU A 313 -6.55 12.57 -6.94
C GLU A 313 -5.18 12.10 -7.44
N THR A 314 -5.16 11.29 -8.52
CA THR A 314 -3.91 10.79 -9.13
C THR A 314 -3.17 11.91 -9.86
N LEU A 315 -3.88 12.81 -10.55
CA LEU A 315 -3.31 14.00 -11.18
C LEU A 315 -2.72 14.97 -10.15
N HIS A 316 -3.45 15.26 -9.06
CA HIS A 316 -2.96 16.10 -7.97
C HIS A 316 -1.67 15.52 -7.37
N GLN A 317 -1.64 14.21 -7.10
CA GLN A 317 -0.45 13.55 -6.58
C GLN A 317 0.72 13.57 -7.58
N LEU A 318 0.45 13.38 -8.87
CA LEU A 318 1.46 13.48 -9.93
C LEU A 318 2.08 14.88 -10.00
N LEU A 319 1.27 15.93 -9.87
CA LEU A 319 1.75 17.32 -9.86
C LEU A 319 2.54 17.64 -8.58
N LEU A 320 2.04 17.22 -7.41
CA LEU A 320 2.69 17.41 -6.11
C LEU A 320 4.06 16.70 -6.00
N SER A 321 4.21 15.57 -6.70
CA SER A 321 5.43 14.75 -6.72
C SER A 321 6.00 14.57 -8.13
N ALA A 322 5.94 15.62 -8.95
CA ALA A 322 6.39 15.54 -10.34
C ALA A 322 7.92 15.36 -10.45
N PRO A 323 8.43 14.32 -11.16
CA PRO A 323 9.85 14.21 -11.47
C PRO A 323 10.33 15.40 -12.31
N ALA A 324 11.57 15.87 -12.10
CA ALA A 324 12.15 16.97 -12.89
C ALA A 324 12.08 16.73 -14.41
N GLN A 325 12.38 15.50 -14.85
CA GLN A 325 12.30 15.09 -16.26
C GLN A 325 10.87 15.16 -16.84
N LEU A 326 9.83 14.96 -16.01
CA LEU A 326 8.44 15.15 -16.43
C LEU A 326 8.13 16.64 -16.56
N LEU A 327 8.58 17.47 -15.61
CA LEU A 327 8.39 18.92 -15.64
C LEU A 327 9.08 19.56 -16.85
N GLU A 328 10.28 19.13 -17.21
CA GLU A 328 10.98 19.57 -18.43
C GLU A 328 10.14 19.35 -19.69
N VAL A 329 9.43 18.21 -19.79
CA VAL A 329 8.55 17.93 -20.93
C VAL A 329 7.23 18.71 -20.84
N LEU A 330 6.61 18.78 -19.66
CA LEU A 330 5.32 19.46 -19.47
C LEU A 330 5.41 21.00 -19.51
N LEU A 331 6.59 21.57 -19.33
CA LEU A 331 6.89 23.00 -19.48
C LEU A 331 7.49 23.34 -20.85
N SER A 332 7.83 22.34 -21.68
CA SER A 332 8.41 22.58 -22.99
C SER A 332 7.41 23.32 -23.89
N PRO A 333 7.80 24.43 -24.54
CA PRO A 333 6.93 25.12 -25.48
C PRO A 333 6.64 24.29 -26.74
N GLN A 334 7.42 23.24 -27.02
CA GLN A 334 7.22 22.36 -28.17
C GLN A 334 6.03 21.39 -28.00
N GLY A 335 5.49 21.27 -26.78
CA GLY A 335 4.36 20.39 -26.48
C GLY A 335 4.70 18.90 -26.44
N LEU A 336 3.64 18.08 -26.39
CA LEU A 336 3.75 16.63 -26.57
C LEU A 336 3.60 16.31 -28.06
N SER A 337 4.63 15.70 -28.65
CA SER A 337 4.68 15.40 -30.09
C SER A 337 3.82 14.19 -30.53
N ARG A 338 3.44 13.31 -29.60
CA ARG A 338 2.53 12.17 -29.82
C ARG A 338 1.89 11.72 -28.52
N SER A 339 0.67 11.17 -28.60
CA SER A 339 0.08 10.41 -27.49
C SER A 339 0.84 9.10 -27.27
N ARG A 340 0.91 8.67 -26.02
CA ARG A 340 1.48 7.39 -25.59
C ARG A 340 0.44 6.40 -25.07
N ILE A 341 -0.85 6.78 -25.05
CA ILE A 341 -1.94 5.97 -24.48
C ILE A 341 -2.90 5.40 -25.54
N GLN A 342 -3.01 6.07 -26.69
CA GLN A 342 -3.78 5.58 -27.83
C GLN A 342 -2.92 4.63 -28.67
N ALA A 343 -3.51 3.53 -29.15
CA ALA A 343 -2.88 2.75 -30.20
C ALA A 343 -2.80 3.63 -31.46
N GLN A 344 -1.62 3.71 -32.09
CA GLN A 344 -1.50 4.36 -33.39
C GLN A 344 -2.49 3.70 -34.36
N PRO A 345 -3.30 4.45 -35.10
CA PRO A 345 -3.75 3.97 -36.40
C PRO A 345 -2.49 3.58 -37.17
N GLN A 346 -2.46 2.38 -37.74
CA GLN A 346 -1.44 2.08 -38.74
C GLN A 346 -1.72 2.99 -39.94
N GLU A 347 -1.03 4.14 -39.99
CA GLU A 347 -0.94 4.90 -41.23
C GLU A 347 -0.38 3.95 -42.29
N SER A 348 -1.14 3.85 -43.38
CA SER A 348 -0.93 2.86 -44.43
C SER A 348 0.51 2.85 -44.92
N LEU A 349 1.11 1.65 -44.90
CA LEU A 349 2.38 1.32 -45.57
C LEU A 349 2.39 1.90 -46.99
N SER A 350 3.11 3.01 -47.19
CA SER A 350 3.24 3.68 -48.49
C SER A 350 4.70 3.72 -48.95
N ILE A 351 5.17 2.54 -49.34
CA ILE A 351 6.08 2.29 -50.48
C ILE A 351 7.43 3.05 -50.50
N ARG A 352 8.53 2.32 -50.20
CA ARG A 352 9.81 2.24 -50.96
C ARG A 352 10.81 1.44 -50.09
N THR A 353 11.53 0.41 -50.55
CA THR A 353 11.68 -0.19 -51.89
C THR A 353 11.92 -1.70 -51.78
N LEU A 354 11.56 -2.44 -52.85
CA LEU A 354 11.79 -3.88 -52.96
C LEU A 354 13.28 -4.26 -52.91
N SER A 355 13.58 -5.38 -52.25
CA SER A 355 14.59 -6.34 -52.70
C SER A 355 14.14 -7.72 -52.22
N GLU A 356 13.49 -8.46 -53.12
CA GLU A 356 13.05 -9.83 -52.90
C GLU A 356 14.23 -10.80 -53.03
N MET A 357 14.28 -11.80 -52.14
CA MET A 357 14.73 -13.19 -52.35
C MET A 357 14.99 -13.81 -50.96
N SER A 358 14.01 -14.52 -50.39
CA SER A 358 13.86 -16.00 -50.46
C SER A 358 14.31 -16.63 -49.11
N VAL A 359 13.77 -17.72 -48.54
CA VAL A 359 12.77 -18.72 -48.98
C VAL A 359 11.88 -19.16 -47.78
N VAL A 360 10.79 -19.85 -48.10
CA VAL A 360 9.74 -20.54 -47.30
C VAL A 360 10.20 -21.39 -46.08
N ALA A 361 9.24 -21.65 -45.17
CA ALA A 361 9.12 -22.70 -44.13
C ALA A 361 9.48 -22.28 -42.68
N SER A 362 8.78 -22.72 -41.62
CA SER A 362 7.49 -23.42 -41.47
C SER A 362 6.97 -23.23 -40.02
N ALA A 363 5.74 -23.65 -39.74
CA ALA A 363 5.18 -23.65 -38.38
C ALA A 363 5.68 -24.83 -37.51
N GLU A 364 5.46 -24.67 -36.20
CA GLU A 364 5.38 -25.70 -35.14
C GLU A 364 6.65 -26.32 -34.51
N HIS A 365 6.66 -26.22 -33.17
CA HIS A 365 7.24 -27.10 -32.14
C HIS A 365 8.76 -27.15 -31.82
N LEU A 366 9.01 -27.59 -30.58
CA LEU A 366 10.27 -27.80 -29.83
C LEU A 366 10.86 -26.51 -29.21
N SER A 367 11.09 -26.35 -27.90
CA SER A 367 11.47 -27.22 -26.77
C SER A 367 12.95 -27.65 -26.71
N ALA A 368 13.77 -26.86 -26.01
CA ALA A 368 14.99 -27.21 -25.27
C ALA A 368 15.54 -25.87 -24.70
N ASP A 369 15.51 -25.63 -23.40
CA ASP A 369 16.57 -26.01 -22.44
C ASP A 369 17.98 -25.47 -22.77
N SER A 370 18.48 -24.63 -21.87
CA SER A 370 19.91 -24.56 -21.55
C SER A 370 20.04 -24.33 -20.03
N PRO A 371 20.58 -25.31 -19.26
CA PRO A 371 20.54 -25.30 -17.80
C PRO A 371 21.81 -24.70 -17.18
N LEU A 372 21.70 -24.08 -16.01
CA LEU A 372 22.80 -24.05 -15.03
C LEU A 372 22.33 -23.65 -13.61
N LEU A 373 22.68 -24.52 -12.66
CA LEU A 373 22.67 -24.40 -11.19
C LEU A 373 21.33 -24.62 -10.43
N ASP A 374 21.33 -25.80 -9.78
CA ASP A 374 20.79 -26.13 -8.46
C ASP A 374 19.28 -26.37 -8.27
N THR A 375 18.85 -27.49 -8.85
CA THR A 375 17.80 -28.34 -8.28
C THR A 375 18.26 -29.00 -6.97
N GLN A 376 17.68 -28.60 -5.84
CA GLN A 376 17.44 -29.54 -4.72
C GLN A 376 16.22 -29.13 -3.87
N GLU A 377 15.03 -29.19 -4.48
CA GLU A 377 13.78 -29.22 -3.72
C GLU A 377 13.47 -30.66 -3.31
N ASP A 378 13.76 -30.99 -2.05
CA ASP A 378 13.37 -32.25 -1.43
C ASP A 378 12.26 -32.09 -0.39
N THR A 379 11.42 -33.12 -0.33
CA THR A 379 10.13 -33.15 0.37
C THR A 379 10.29 -33.21 1.89
N MET A 380 10.44 -32.06 2.57
CA MET A 380 10.68 -32.00 4.03
C MET A 380 10.01 -30.80 4.74
N GLN A 381 8.71 -30.59 4.54
CA GLN A 381 8.02 -29.40 5.06
C GLN A 381 7.66 -29.44 6.56
N ASP A 382 7.65 -30.58 7.23
CA ASP A 382 7.28 -30.69 8.67
C ASP A 382 8.50 -30.91 9.60
N SER A 383 9.58 -31.53 9.09
CA SER A 383 10.86 -31.66 9.80
C SER A 383 11.54 -30.32 10.04
N ARG A 384 11.48 -29.39 9.07
CA ARG A 384 12.10 -28.05 9.17
C ARG A 384 11.57 -27.22 10.34
N LEU A 385 10.27 -27.27 10.66
CA LEU A 385 9.70 -26.53 11.80
C LEU A 385 10.19 -27.08 13.16
N ARG A 386 10.46 -28.39 13.27
CA ARG A 386 11.02 -28.99 14.49
C ARG A 386 12.52 -28.74 14.64
N GLN A 387 13.28 -28.86 13.54
CA GLN A 387 14.71 -28.55 13.49
C GLN A 387 14.99 -27.07 13.82
N TRP A 388 14.10 -26.18 13.35
CA TRP A 388 14.13 -24.75 13.65
C TRP A 388 13.98 -24.42 15.15
N VAL A 389 13.20 -25.22 15.90
CA VAL A 389 13.12 -25.11 17.37
C VAL A 389 14.41 -25.62 18.01
N HIS A 390 14.91 -26.80 17.63
CA HIS A 390 16.10 -27.41 18.26
C HIS A 390 17.38 -26.57 18.13
N ASN A 391 17.65 -25.97 16.97
CA ASN A 391 18.79 -25.04 16.79
C ASN A 391 18.64 -23.71 17.56
N SER A 392 17.63 -23.56 18.42
CA SER A 392 17.45 -22.40 19.31
C SER A 392 17.86 -22.71 20.76
N THR A 393 18.12 -23.98 21.10
CA THR A 393 18.33 -24.43 22.49
C THR A 393 19.80 -24.78 22.78
N SER A 394 20.66 -24.77 21.76
CA SER A 394 22.04 -25.29 21.82
C SER A 394 23.16 -24.23 21.75
N SER A 395 22.86 -22.94 21.94
CA SER A 395 23.86 -21.85 21.93
C SER A 395 24.06 -21.21 23.31
N SER A 396 24.18 -22.05 24.33
CA SER A 396 24.38 -21.63 25.73
C SER A 396 25.49 -22.47 26.37
N GLN A 397 26.72 -22.32 25.90
CA GLN A 397 27.90 -22.73 26.66
C GLN A 397 28.94 -21.61 26.63
N VAL A 398 29.53 -21.43 27.81
CA VAL A 398 30.43 -20.35 28.20
C VAL A 398 31.83 -20.69 27.74
N ASP A 399 32.59 -19.69 27.30
CA ASP A 399 34.01 -19.61 27.65
C ASP A 399 34.32 -18.16 28.04
N SER A 400 35.07 -18.02 29.14
CA SER A 400 35.49 -16.76 29.73
C SER A 400 37.00 -16.66 29.62
N GLU A 401 37.53 -15.58 29.06
CA GLU A 401 38.93 -15.20 29.26
C GLU A 401 39.04 -13.68 29.48
N GLU A 402 39.72 -13.30 30.56
CA GLU A 402 40.01 -11.93 30.94
C GLU A 402 41.27 -11.42 30.22
N SER A 403 41.34 -10.11 29.94
CA SER A 403 42.63 -9.40 29.89
C SER A 403 42.43 -7.90 30.11
N ASP A 404 43.03 -7.38 31.18
CA ASP A 404 43.14 -5.94 31.47
C ASP A 404 44.16 -5.24 30.55
N ALA A 405 43.94 -3.95 30.26
CA ALA A 405 45.00 -2.97 30.02
C ALA A 405 44.49 -1.52 30.22
N GLU A 406 45.35 -0.66 30.77
CA GLU A 406 45.01 0.67 31.30
C GLU A 406 45.18 1.86 30.32
N VAL A 407 44.39 2.92 30.57
CA VAL A 407 44.73 4.38 30.59
C VAL A 407 45.58 5.01 29.46
N GLY A 408 45.08 6.12 28.87
CA GLY A 408 45.87 6.99 27.99
C GLY A 408 45.25 8.38 27.68
N SER A 409 45.66 9.41 28.42
CA SER A 409 45.27 10.83 28.37
C SER A 409 45.14 11.54 26.99
N GLY A 410 43.99 12.19 26.78
CA GLY A 410 43.82 13.65 26.57
C GLY A 410 44.66 14.48 25.58
N ALA A 411 43.97 15.27 24.73
CA ALA A 411 44.45 16.55 24.20
C ALA A 411 43.26 17.48 23.80
N GLU A 412 43.26 18.72 24.28
CA GLU A 412 42.35 19.79 23.86
C GLU A 412 42.93 20.56 22.67
N PHE A 413 42.08 21.12 21.80
CA PHE A 413 42.47 22.29 20.98
C PHE A 413 41.26 23.20 20.69
N VAL A 414 41.44 24.51 20.93
CA VAL A 414 40.40 25.56 20.83
C VAL A 414 40.80 26.57 19.73
N THR A 415 39.82 27.42 19.33
CA THR A 415 39.87 28.59 18.42
C THR A 415 39.97 28.26 16.92
N LEU A 416 39.35 29.02 15.99
CA LEU A 416 38.60 30.30 16.06
C LEU A 416 37.27 30.23 15.26
N THR A 417 36.33 31.14 15.51
CA THR A 417 35.17 31.44 14.63
C THR A 417 35.52 32.48 13.56
N PRO A 418 34.73 32.58 12.48
CA PRO A 418 34.14 33.89 12.20
C PRO A 418 32.68 33.88 11.66
N ILE A 419 31.87 34.75 12.30
CA ILE A 419 30.92 35.71 11.70
C ILE A 419 29.61 35.20 11.04
N LEU A 420 28.53 35.91 11.39
CA LEU A 420 27.12 35.68 11.05
C LEU A 420 26.81 35.66 9.54
N VAL A 421 25.95 34.72 9.16
CA VAL A 421 24.87 34.94 8.17
C VAL A 421 23.56 34.49 8.83
N ALA A 422 22.46 35.21 8.55
CA ALA A 422 21.19 35.04 9.26
C ALA A 422 20.55 33.65 9.06
N PRO A 423 19.81 33.12 10.06
CA PRO A 423 19.11 31.85 9.92
C PRO A 423 17.94 32.00 8.94
N THR A 424 17.97 31.20 7.87
CA THR A 424 16.79 30.90 7.05
C THR A 424 15.70 30.30 7.94
N MET A 425 14.47 30.81 7.84
CA MET A 425 13.33 30.32 8.63
C MET A 425 13.16 28.81 8.46
N GLU A 426 13.12 28.08 9.57
CA GLU A 426 12.81 26.65 9.55
C GLU A 426 11.40 26.44 8.97
N ARG A 427 11.32 25.54 8.00
CA ARG A 427 10.06 25.09 7.43
C ARG A 427 9.32 24.28 8.49
N ALA A 428 8.23 24.83 9.02
CA ALA A 428 7.41 24.14 10.02
C ALA A 428 7.01 22.74 9.51
N PRO A 429 6.98 21.72 10.38
CA PRO A 429 6.74 20.34 9.97
C PRO A 429 5.37 20.20 9.31
N SER A 430 5.33 19.49 8.19
CA SER A 430 4.12 19.15 7.47
C SER A 430 3.17 18.37 8.37
N LEU A 431 1.95 18.89 8.56
CA LEU A 431 0.88 18.14 9.22
C LEU A 431 0.61 16.85 8.45
N GLU A 432 0.48 15.76 9.21
CA GLU A 432 0.51 14.39 8.71
C GLU A 432 -0.74 14.08 7.86
N ALA A 433 -0.53 13.47 6.69
CA ALA A 433 -1.58 13.15 5.71
C ALA A 433 -2.50 11.96 6.12
N GLU A 434 -2.49 11.57 7.39
CA GLU A 434 -3.17 10.36 7.93
C GLU A 434 -4.62 10.63 8.39
N ALA A 435 -5.09 11.88 8.43
CA ALA A 435 -6.41 12.25 8.95
C ALA A 435 -7.59 12.05 7.97
N LEU A 436 -7.36 11.49 6.78
CA LEU A 436 -8.39 11.21 5.75
C LEU A 436 -8.69 9.71 5.60
N VAL A 437 -8.87 9.02 6.74
CA VAL A 437 -9.47 7.68 6.76
C VAL A 437 -10.98 7.82 6.92
N GLY A 438 -11.73 7.45 5.88
CA GLY A 438 -13.18 7.61 5.83
C GLY A 438 -13.91 6.88 6.95
N ARG A 439 -14.82 7.61 7.61
CA ARG A 439 -15.99 7.01 8.28
C ARG A 439 -17.17 7.15 7.34
N ASP A 440 -17.70 6.03 6.86
CA ASP A 440 -18.95 6.00 6.13
C ASP A 440 -20.10 6.39 7.07
N THR A 441 -20.52 7.65 6.99
CA THR A 441 -21.81 8.12 7.52
C THR A 441 -22.71 8.43 6.35
N PRO A 442 -23.93 7.87 6.26
CA PRO A 442 -24.87 8.25 5.21
C PRO A 442 -25.27 9.70 5.43
N SER A 443 -24.85 10.58 4.52
CA SER A 443 -25.36 11.95 4.45
C SER A 443 -26.81 11.90 3.96
N PRO A 444 -27.73 12.73 4.49
CA PRO A 444 -29.15 12.60 4.18
C PRO A 444 -29.45 12.87 2.71
N GLU A 445 -30.37 12.09 2.14
CA GLU A 445 -30.87 12.26 0.77
C GLU A 445 -31.42 13.67 0.57
N ALA A 446 -30.81 14.43 -0.33
CA ALA A 446 -31.36 15.70 -0.77
C ALA A 446 -32.51 15.43 -1.74
N THR A 447 -33.71 15.89 -1.40
CA THR A 447 -34.94 15.70 -2.18
C THR A 447 -34.75 16.15 -3.64
N GLU A 448 -34.74 15.20 -4.57
CA GLU A 448 -34.64 15.50 -6.00
C GLU A 448 -35.93 16.17 -6.49
N SER A 449 -35.81 17.40 -6.98
CA SER A 449 -36.82 18.03 -7.83
C SER A 449 -36.33 17.97 -9.30
N PRO A 450 -37.14 17.45 -10.25
CA PRO A 450 -36.70 17.29 -11.63
C PRO A 450 -36.72 18.65 -12.34
N LEU A 451 -35.57 19.32 -12.39
CA LEU A 451 -35.39 20.50 -13.23
C LEU A 451 -35.18 20.09 -14.68
N GLN A 452 -35.82 20.86 -15.57
CA GLN A 452 -35.95 20.57 -16.99
C GLN A 452 -34.61 20.62 -17.72
N ALA A 453 -34.46 19.80 -18.75
CA ALA A 453 -33.29 19.82 -19.62
C ALA A 453 -33.11 21.20 -20.28
N GLN A 454 -32.06 21.92 -19.87
CA GLN A 454 -31.64 23.16 -20.52
C GLN A 454 -30.81 22.85 -21.77
N ALA A 455 -30.82 23.79 -22.72
CA ALA A 455 -30.11 23.70 -24.00
C ALA A 455 -28.58 23.65 -23.79
N PRO A 456 -27.77 23.27 -24.80
CA PRO A 456 -26.41 22.81 -24.55
C PRO A 456 -25.51 23.90 -23.97
N SER A 457 -24.74 23.53 -22.94
CA SER A 457 -23.64 24.32 -22.40
C SER A 457 -22.72 24.83 -23.51
N GLN A 458 -22.16 26.02 -23.32
CA GLN A 458 -21.17 26.61 -24.23
C GLN A 458 -20.06 25.58 -24.53
N VAL A 459 -19.83 25.30 -25.82
CA VAL A 459 -18.82 24.34 -26.27
C VAL A 459 -17.47 25.04 -26.32
N TRP A 460 -16.63 24.75 -25.32
CA TRP A 460 -15.29 25.32 -25.17
C TRP A 460 -14.27 24.62 -26.06
N GLU A 461 -13.47 25.39 -26.81
CA GLU A 461 -12.32 24.89 -27.56
C GLU A 461 -11.06 25.04 -26.71
N ILE A 462 -10.74 23.99 -25.95
CA ILE A 462 -9.64 24.00 -24.96
C ILE A 462 -8.28 23.52 -25.52
N GLY A 463 -8.20 23.18 -26.81
CA GLY A 463 -7.04 22.53 -27.44
C GLY A 463 -7.00 21.01 -27.23
N GLN A 464 -5.84 20.40 -27.43
CA GLN A 464 -5.59 18.97 -27.21
C GLN A 464 -4.46 18.71 -26.20
N VAL A 465 -4.42 17.50 -25.61
CA VAL A 465 -3.30 17.08 -24.73
C VAL A 465 -1.99 17.02 -25.50
N VAL A 466 -2.08 16.67 -26.78
CA VAL A 466 -0.98 16.44 -27.71
C VAL A 466 -1.14 17.46 -28.83
N GLU A 467 -0.59 18.64 -28.59
CA GLU A 467 -0.66 19.80 -29.46
C GLU A 467 0.75 20.36 -29.61
N ALA A 468 1.18 20.58 -30.85
CA ALA A 468 2.49 21.15 -31.15
C ALA A 468 2.53 22.64 -30.77
N ASP A 469 3.71 23.13 -30.38
CA ASP A 469 3.96 24.53 -30.05
C ASP A 469 3.08 25.10 -28.90
N CYS A 470 2.51 24.22 -28.07
CA CYS A 470 1.65 24.55 -26.93
C CYS A 470 2.15 23.85 -25.64
N VAL A 471 2.18 24.58 -24.52
CA VAL A 471 2.62 24.04 -23.21
C VAL A 471 1.55 23.06 -22.68
N PRO A 472 1.85 21.77 -22.44
CA PRO A 472 0.85 20.77 -22.04
C PRO A 472 0.08 21.13 -20.76
N LEU A 473 0.73 21.79 -19.79
CA LEU A 473 0.06 22.27 -18.59
C LEU A 473 -1.06 23.30 -18.86
N LEU A 474 -1.02 24.03 -19.98
CA LEU A 474 -2.10 24.94 -20.37
C LEU A 474 -3.39 24.17 -20.72
N TYR A 475 -3.31 23.10 -21.51
CA TYR A 475 -4.45 22.23 -21.77
C TYR A 475 -4.99 21.63 -20.45
N CYS A 476 -4.12 21.17 -19.56
CA CYS A 476 -4.52 20.65 -18.24
C CYS A 476 -5.29 21.70 -17.43
N CYS A 477 -4.78 22.93 -17.38
CA CYS A 477 -5.41 24.06 -16.72
C CYS A 477 -6.80 24.36 -17.30
N ARG A 478 -6.89 24.54 -18.63
CA ARG A 478 -8.17 24.74 -19.34
C ARG A 478 -9.16 23.61 -19.09
N ARG A 479 -8.70 22.35 -19.10
CA ARG A 479 -9.52 21.16 -18.86
C ARG A 479 -10.08 21.13 -17.44
N LEU A 480 -9.29 21.48 -16.43
CA LEU A 480 -9.74 21.54 -15.04
C LEU A 480 -10.80 22.64 -14.84
N VAL A 481 -10.56 23.83 -15.40
CA VAL A 481 -11.48 24.97 -15.26
C VAL A 481 -12.80 24.69 -15.98
N THR A 482 -12.76 24.42 -17.28
CA THR A 482 -13.98 24.14 -18.08
C THR A 482 -14.73 22.89 -17.60
N GLY A 483 -14.00 21.84 -17.19
CA GLY A 483 -14.59 20.59 -16.72
C GLY A 483 -15.27 20.68 -15.35
N PHE A 484 -14.74 21.49 -14.42
CA PHE A 484 -15.15 21.42 -13.01
C PHE A 484 -15.38 22.76 -12.31
N LEU A 485 -14.67 23.83 -12.70
CA LEU A 485 -14.63 25.09 -11.93
C LEU A 485 -15.40 26.26 -12.56
N LEU A 486 -16.16 26.06 -13.64
CA LEU A 486 -17.10 27.07 -14.15
C LEU A 486 -18.34 27.20 -13.23
N PRO A 487 -19.04 28.35 -13.26
CA PRO A 487 -20.37 28.51 -12.66
C PRO A 487 -21.37 27.46 -13.17
N ASP A 488 -22.28 27.01 -12.31
CA ASP A 488 -23.29 25.98 -12.65
C ASP A 488 -24.10 26.34 -13.91
N GLU A 489 -24.41 27.63 -14.09
CA GLU A 489 -25.13 28.21 -15.24
C GLU A 489 -24.37 28.03 -16.57
N ALA A 490 -23.04 28.13 -16.56
CA ALA A 490 -22.19 27.97 -17.74
C ALA A 490 -21.79 26.50 -18.00
N GLN A 491 -21.82 25.67 -16.96
CA GLN A 491 -21.52 24.24 -17.03
C GLN A 491 -22.69 23.42 -17.58
N GLY A 492 -23.94 23.84 -17.33
CA GLY A 492 -25.17 23.13 -17.73
C GLY A 492 -25.42 21.82 -16.97
N ALA A 493 -24.52 21.43 -16.08
CA ALA A 493 -24.65 20.30 -15.16
C ALA A 493 -23.94 20.62 -13.85
N ARG A 494 -24.59 20.35 -12.71
CA ARG A 494 -24.06 20.70 -11.38
C ARG A 494 -22.93 19.76 -10.95
N VAL A 495 -21.72 20.30 -10.81
CA VAL A 495 -20.54 19.53 -10.37
C VAL A 495 -20.54 19.40 -8.84
N ARG A 496 -20.19 18.20 -8.32
CA ARG A 496 -20.11 17.94 -6.88
C ARG A 496 -19.01 18.77 -6.22
N VAL A 497 -19.27 19.28 -5.02
CA VAL A 497 -18.33 20.10 -4.22
C VAL A 497 -16.98 19.41 -4.03
N SER A 498 -16.95 18.11 -3.76
CA SER A 498 -15.71 17.33 -3.62
C SER A 498 -14.87 17.28 -4.90
N VAL A 499 -15.51 17.20 -6.06
CA VAL A 499 -14.84 17.21 -7.37
C VAL A 499 -14.30 18.62 -7.69
N ARG A 500 -15.06 19.68 -7.37
CA ARG A 500 -14.57 21.07 -7.43
C ARG A 500 -13.35 21.28 -6.53
N ALA A 501 -13.38 20.75 -5.31
CA ALA A 501 -12.27 20.86 -4.36
C ALA A 501 -10.99 20.19 -4.88
N LEU A 502 -11.08 18.98 -5.43
CA LEU A 502 -9.95 18.27 -6.04
C LEU A 502 -9.43 18.97 -7.31
N ALA A 503 -10.32 19.48 -8.16
CA ALA A 503 -9.92 20.22 -9.35
C ALA A 503 -9.21 21.55 -9.00
N LEU A 504 -9.67 22.24 -7.95
CA LEU A 504 -9.02 23.44 -7.42
C LEU A 504 -7.65 23.10 -6.81
N GLN A 505 -7.53 22.00 -6.05
CA GLN A 505 -6.23 21.52 -5.57
C GLN A 505 -5.26 21.15 -6.70
N CYS A 506 -5.74 20.58 -7.81
CA CYS A 506 -4.92 20.38 -9.01
C CYS A 506 -4.46 21.73 -9.59
N LEU A 507 -5.37 22.70 -9.70
CA LEU A 507 -5.09 24.04 -10.21
C LEU A 507 -4.04 24.77 -9.33
N THR A 508 -4.15 24.73 -8.00
CA THR A 508 -3.16 25.29 -7.08
C THR A 508 -1.75 24.71 -7.32
N GLN A 509 -1.64 23.39 -7.54
CA GLN A 509 -0.34 22.78 -7.88
C GLN A 509 0.18 23.21 -9.25
N LEU A 510 -0.69 23.36 -10.26
CA LEU A 510 -0.30 23.94 -11.55
C LEU A 510 0.22 25.38 -11.39
N MET A 511 -0.38 26.19 -10.51
CA MET A 511 0.08 27.56 -10.26
C MET A 511 1.44 27.60 -9.54
N TYR A 512 1.70 26.65 -8.62
CA TYR A 512 3.04 26.52 -8.02
C TYR A 512 4.11 26.09 -9.04
N ILE A 513 3.76 25.27 -10.02
CA ILE A 513 4.68 24.79 -11.06
C ILE A 513 4.91 25.86 -12.15
N HIS A 514 3.84 26.51 -12.62
CA HIS A 514 3.90 27.51 -13.68
C HIS A 514 2.87 28.64 -13.47
N PRO A 515 3.22 29.67 -12.66
CA PRO A 515 2.32 30.79 -12.34
C PRO A 515 1.68 31.53 -13.54
N PRO A 516 2.33 31.71 -14.72
CA PRO A 516 1.73 32.40 -15.86
C PRO A 516 0.39 31.81 -16.34
N LEU A 517 0.14 30.51 -16.09
CA LEU A 517 -1.13 29.84 -16.44
C LEU A 517 -2.36 30.52 -15.82
N PHE A 518 -2.21 31.23 -14.70
CA PHE A 518 -3.30 31.91 -14.01
C PHE A 518 -3.95 33.02 -14.86
N PHE A 519 -3.19 33.61 -15.78
CA PHE A 519 -3.63 34.73 -16.62
C PHE A 519 -3.99 34.31 -18.05
N CYS A 520 -3.98 33.00 -18.35
CA CYS A 520 -4.35 32.50 -19.67
C CYS A 520 -5.87 32.47 -19.85
N SER A 521 -6.34 32.67 -21.10
CA SER A 521 -7.74 32.45 -21.45
C SER A 521 -8.07 30.95 -21.45
N ILE A 522 -9.28 30.62 -20.98
CA ILE A 522 -9.78 29.24 -20.90
C ILE A 522 -10.09 28.63 -22.27
N ASP A 523 -10.33 29.48 -23.28
CA ASP A 523 -10.66 29.11 -24.65
C ASP A 523 -9.50 29.48 -25.60
N VAL A 524 -9.29 28.71 -26.66
CA VAL A 524 -8.29 29.02 -27.70
C VAL A 524 -8.68 30.27 -28.50
N ASN A 525 -9.98 30.49 -28.72
CA ASN A 525 -10.51 31.63 -29.48
C ASN A 525 -10.82 32.85 -28.57
N ASN A 526 -10.45 32.80 -27.29
CA ASN A 526 -10.74 33.82 -26.28
C ASN A 526 -12.25 34.11 -26.09
N GLN A 527 -13.09 33.08 -26.22
CA GLN A 527 -14.51 33.20 -25.84
C GLN A 527 -14.69 33.43 -24.33
N ALA A 528 -15.82 34.05 -23.98
CA ALA A 528 -16.25 34.30 -22.61
C ALA A 528 -17.68 33.75 -22.40
N THR A 529 -18.07 33.51 -21.15
CA THR A 529 -19.48 33.28 -20.80
C THR A 529 -20.29 34.59 -20.83
N GLU A 530 -21.61 34.47 -20.83
CA GLU A 530 -22.51 35.62 -20.61
C GLU A 530 -22.24 36.35 -19.29
N GLY A 531 -21.71 35.64 -18.28
CA GLY A 531 -21.25 36.17 -16.99
C GLY A 531 -19.82 36.74 -16.99
N GLY A 532 -19.15 36.82 -18.15
CA GLY A 532 -17.80 37.40 -18.30
C GLY A 532 -16.63 36.47 -17.98
N PHE A 533 -16.89 35.22 -17.58
CA PHE A 533 -15.84 34.23 -17.27
C PHE A 533 -15.09 33.87 -18.56
N SER A 534 -13.78 34.14 -18.59
CA SER A 534 -12.93 34.12 -19.80
C SER A 534 -11.48 33.70 -19.53
N HIS A 535 -11.02 33.78 -18.29
CA HIS A 535 -9.64 33.53 -17.88
C HIS A 535 -9.58 32.56 -16.68
N VAL A 536 -8.41 31.94 -16.47
CA VAL A 536 -8.20 30.99 -15.37
C VAL A 536 -8.36 31.64 -13.99
N ASN A 537 -8.00 32.92 -13.84
CA ASN A 537 -8.15 33.67 -12.60
C ASN A 537 -9.61 33.96 -12.21
N ASP A 538 -10.57 33.87 -13.14
CA ASP A 538 -11.99 34.08 -12.83
C ASP A 538 -12.53 33.02 -11.85
N VAL A 539 -11.84 31.87 -11.71
CA VAL A 539 -12.09 30.85 -10.67
C VAL A 539 -12.14 31.43 -9.25
N LEU A 540 -11.51 32.59 -9.01
CA LEU A 540 -11.58 33.33 -7.74
C LEU A 540 -13.02 33.71 -7.31
N TYR A 541 -14.02 33.64 -8.19
CA TYR A 541 -15.43 33.77 -7.80
C TYR A 541 -15.82 32.77 -6.68
N LEU A 542 -15.16 31.61 -6.63
CA LEU A 542 -15.35 30.58 -5.60
C LEU A 542 -15.03 31.06 -4.18
N ALA A 543 -14.32 32.17 -4.00
CA ALA A 543 -14.13 32.82 -2.69
C ALA A 543 -15.44 33.31 -2.06
N SER A 544 -16.50 33.47 -2.86
CA SER A 544 -17.86 33.79 -2.38
C SER A 544 -18.84 32.60 -2.39
N HIS A 545 -18.35 31.38 -2.70
CA HIS A 545 -19.18 30.18 -2.78
C HIS A 545 -19.83 29.83 -1.42
N SER A 546 -21.03 29.24 -1.43
CA SER A 546 -21.78 28.89 -0.22
C SER A 546 -21.03 27.88 0.67
N ASP A 547 -20.47 26.85 0.05
CA ASP A 547 -19.62 25.87 0.71
C ASP A 547 -18.33 26.48 1.30
N HIS A 548 -17.93 26.00 2.47
CA HIS A 548 -16.78 26.53 3.23
C HIS A 548 -15.44 25.92 2.79
N GLN A 549 -15.42 24.67 2.31
CA GLN A 549 -14.21 24.01 1.83
C GLN A 549 -13.72 24.65 0.53
N LEU A 550 -14.64 24.96 -0.40
CA LEU A 550 -14.28 25.65 -1.65
C LEU A 550 -13.76 27.07 -1.41
N ARG A 551 -14.37 27.82 -0.49
CA ARG A 551 -13.85 29.13 -0.08
C ARG A 551 -12.45 29.02 0.54
N GLY A 552 -12.26 28.07 1.45
CA GLY A 552 -10.96 27.84 2.08
C GLY A 552 -9.86 27.49 1.06
N LEU A 553 -10.15 26.59 0.12
CA LEU A 553 -9.22 26.23 -0.96
C LEU A 553 -8.99 27.36 -1.98
N CYS A 554 -9.96 28.26 -2.18
CA CYS A 554 -9.80 29.42 -3.05
C CYS A 554 -8.92 30.53 -2.43
N CYS A 555 -8.74 30.49 -1.11
CA CYS A 555 -7.84 31.40 -0.39
C CYS A 555 -6.39 30.88 -0.29
N VAL A 556 -6.10 29.65 -0.75
CA VAL A 556 -4.80 28.97 -0.70
C VAL A 556 -4.14 28.95 -2.09
#